data_AF-A0A941ZKQ4-F1
#
_entry.id   AF-A0A941ZKQ4-F1
#
_cell.length_a   1.000
_cell.length_b   1.000
_cell.length_c   1.000
_cell.angle_alpha   90.00
_cell.angle_beta   90.00
_cell.angle_gamma   90.00
#
_symmetry.space_group_name_H-M   'P 1'
#
loop_
_entity.id
_entity.type
_entity.pdbx_description
1 polymer ?
#
loop_
_entity_poly.entity_id
_entity_poly.type
_entity_poly.pdbx_seq_one_letter_code
_entity_poly.pdbx_strand_id
1 'polypeptide(L)' 'MKHARSFKIPAITAGILSIFLALPASAQYIWLDKNNVKNYSDKPPPATIPASRILKTPRNKTAIPAPTAAQA' A
#
# COMPACT_ATOMS: atom_id res chain seq x y z
N MET A 1 -49.57 -2.08 21.84
CA MET A 1 -49.22 -2.52 20.46
C MET A 1 -47.88 -1.89 20.09
N LYS A 2 -46.95 -2.72 19.61
CA LYS A 2 -45.51 -2.45 19.47
C LYS A 2 -45.29 -1.38 18.39
N HIS A 3 -44.60 -0.30 18.72
CA HIS A 3 -44.15 0.67 17.70
C HIS A 3 -42.96 0.07 16.94
N ALA A 4 -43.23 -0.77 15.95
CA ALA A 4 -42.23 -1.22 15.00
C ALA A 4 -41.99 -0.10 13.98
N ARG A 5 -41.00 0.77 14.24
CA ARG A 5 -40.58 1.76 13.25
C ARG A 5 -39.87 1.02 12.12
N SER A 6 -40.49 1.00 10.95
CA SER A 6 -39.93 0.39 9.74
C SER A 6 -38.72 1.20 9.28
N PHE A 7 -37.52 0.71 9.54
CA PHE A 7 -36.27 1.32 9.07
C PHE A 7 -36.08 0.95 7.60
N LYS A 8 -36.61 1.78 6.68
CA LYS A 8 -36.30 1.66 5.26
C LYS A 8 -34.93 2.28 5.03
N ILE A 9 -33.90 1.44 4.89
CA ILE A 9 -32.56 1.89 4.50
C ILE A 9 -32.66 2.33 3.03
N PRO A 10 -32.56 3.63 2.72
CA PRO A 10 -32.58 4.07 1.33
C PRO A 10 -31.29 3.56 0.65
N ALA A 11 -31.39 3.08 -0.59
CA ALA A 11 -30.28 2.46 -1.33
C ALA A 11 -29.00 3.33 -1.41
N ILE A 12 -29.14 4.64 -1.21
CA ILE A 12 -28.04 5.62 -1.14
C ILE A 12 -27.15 5.34 0.09
N THR A 13 -27.71 4.95 1.24
CA THR A 13 -26.93 4.64 2.45
C THR A 13 -26.13 3.35 2.29
N ALA A 14 -26.66 2.38 1.55
CA ALA A 14 -25.94 1.15 1.23
C ALA A 14 -24.76 1.42 0.29
N GLY A 15 -24.90 2.32 -0.69
CA GLY A 15 -23.82 2.67 -1.63
C GLY A 15 -22.62 3.35 -0.98
N ILE A 16 -22.85 4.22 0.02
CA ILE A 16 -21.76 4.91 0.74
C ILE A 16 -20.91 3.92 1.53
N LEU A 17 -21.50 2.90 2.16
CA LEU A 17 -20.76 1.91 2.95
C LEU A 17 -19.81 1.07 2.07
N SER A 18 -20.21 0.76 0.84
CA SER A 18 -19.43 -0.07 -0.09
C SER A 18 -18.07 0.54 -0.49
N ILE A 19 -18.00 1.86 -0.60
CA ILE A 19 -16.76 2.58 -0.99
C ILE A 19 -15.70 2.47 0.12
N PHE A 20 -16.11 2.40 1.38
CA PHE A 20 -15.18 2.26 2.52
C PHE A 20 -14.54 0.87 2.64
N LEU A 21 -15.06 -0.15 1.93
CA LEU A 21 -14.48 -1.50 1.93
C LEU A 21 -13.37 -1.70 0.88
N ALA A 22 -13.00 -0.66 0.12
CA ALA A 22 -11.85 -0.73 -0.77
C ALA A 22 -10.54 -0.69 0.04
N LEU A 23 -10.11 -1.83 0.60
CA LEU A 23 -8.80 -1.96 1.23
C LEU A 23 -7.71 -1.76 0.15
N PRO A 24 -6.75 -0.83 0.34
CA PRO A 24 -5.64 -0.69 -0.58
C PRO A 24 -4.81 -1.98 -0.56
N ALA A 25 -4.62 -2.58 -1.73
CA ALA A 25 -3.73 -3.71 -1.90
C ALA A 25 -2.33 -3.32 -1.38
N SER A 26 -1.83 -4.05 -0.39
CA SER A 26 -0.60 -3.74 0.36
C SER A 26 0.68 -4.05 -0.42
N ALA A 27 0.72 -3.67 -1.70
CA ALA A 27 1.78 -3.96 -2.66
C ALA A 27 2.56 -2.70 -3.14
N GLN A 28 2.57 -1.63 -2.34
CA GLN A 28 3.21 -0.37 -2.72
C GLN A 28 4.69 -0.31 -2.32
N TYR A 29 5.53 0.20 -3.22
CA TYR A 29 6.90 0.60 -2.93
C TYR A 29 6.94 1.93 -2.21
N ILE A 30 7.83 2.03 -1.23
CA ILE A 30 8.08 3.27 -0.50
C ILE A 30 9.59 3.50 -0.48
N TRP A 31 10.03 4.66 -0.92
CA TRP A 31 11.44 5.05 -0.85
C TRP A 31 11.60 6.52 -0.48
N LEU A 32 12.81 6.90 -0.08
CA LEU A 32 13.21 8.28 0.15
C LEU A 32 13.91 8.84 -1.08
N ASP A 33 13.52 10.05 -1.48
CA ASP A 33 14.25 10.81 -2.51
C ASP A 33 15.46 11.55 -1.90
N LYS A 34 16.23 12.28 -2.71
CA LYS A 34 17.40 13.08 -2.31
C LYS A 34 17.09 14.07 -1.19
N ASN A 35 15.87 14.60 -1.19
CA ASN A 35 15.39 15.56 -0.18
C ASN A 35 14.80 14.86 1.06
N ASN A 36 14.99 13.55 1.22
CA ASN A 36 14.38 12.72 2.28
C ASN A 36 12.85 12.72 2.29
N VAL A 37 12.23 12.98 1.13
CA VAL A 37 10.78 12.89 0.95
C VAL A 37 10.38 11.45 0.64
N LYS A 38 9.36 10.95 1.34
CA LYS A 38 8.77 9.63 1.08
C LYS A 38 7.98 9.67 -0.21
N ASN A 39 8.38 8.82 -1.15
CA ASN A 39 7.69 8.59 -2.40
C ASN A 39 7.03 7.23 -2.37
N TYR A 40 5.79 7.18 -2.85
CA TYR A 40 4.96 6.00 -2.87
C TYR A 40 4.64 5.65 -4.32
N SER A 41 4.93 4.42 -4.73
CA SER A 41 4.69 3.98 -6.11
C SER A 41 4.30 2.51 -6.14
N ASP A 42 3.38 2.15 -7.02
CA ASP A 42 3.05 0.74 -7.28
C ASP A 42 4.12 0.06 -8.16
N LYS A 43 4.97 0.86 -8.83
CA LYS A 43 6.08 0.36 -9.64
C LYS A 43 7.37 0.32 -8.81
N PRO A 44 8.31 -0.59 -9.12
CA PRO A 44 9.61 -0.60 -8.46
C PRO A 44 10.32 0.74 -8.60
N PRO A 45 11.12 1.15 -7.60
CA PRO A 45 11.94 2.35 -7.69
C PRO A 45 12.87 2.25 -8.90
N PRO A 46 13.15 3.38 -9.58
CA PRO A 46 14.18 3.42 -10.60
C PRO A 46 15.54 3.07 -9.99
N ALA A 47 16.44 2.47 -10.80
CA ALA A 47 17.77 2.04 -10.36
C ALA A 47 18.66 3.18 -9.84
N THR A 48 18.28 4.43 -10.06
CA THR A 48 18.91 5.62 -9.48
C THR A 48 18.70 5.75 -7.97
N ILE A 49 17.68 5.09 -7.41
CA ILE A 49 17.41 5.11 -5.97
C ILE A 49 18.19 3.98 -5.28
N PRO A 50 19.11 4.29 -4.35
CA PRO A 50 19.90 3.27 -3.67
C PRO A 50 19.03 2.41 -2.75
N ALA A 51 19.41 1.13 -2.62
CA ALA A 51 18.68 0.16 -1.80
C ALA A 51 18.51 0.59 -0.34
N SER A 52 19.47 1.34 0.22
CA SER A 52 19.41 1.88 1.59
C SER A 52 18.30 2.91 1.80
N ARG A 53 17.76 3.49 0.72
CA ARG A 53 16.64 4.45 0.77
C ARG A 53 15.29 3.82 0.45
N ILE A 54 15.23 2.52 0.17
CA ILE A 54 13.98 1.80 -0.04
C ILE A 54 13.46 1.36 1.33
N LEU A 55 12.36 1.97 1.77
CA LEU A 55 11.73 1.71 3.06
C LEU A 55 10.77 0.51 3.03
N LYS A 56 10.12 0.29 1.88
CA LYS A 56 9.17 -0.82 1.70
C LYS A 56 9.17 -1.29 0.26
N THR A 57 9.10 -2.60 0.09
CA THR A 57 8.80 -3.26 -1.19
C THR A 57 7.54 -4.11 -1.02
N PRO A 58 6.72 -4.29 -2.07
CA PRO A 58 5.67 -5.31 -2.08
C PRO A 58 6.27 -6.67 -1.71
N ARG A 59 5.75 -7.25 -0.63
CA ARG A 59 6.15 -8.56 -0.12
C ARG A 59 5.67 -9.65 -1.08
N ASN A 60 6.37 -9.85 -2.19
CA ASN A 60 6.28 -11.08 -2.97
C ASN A 60 7.58 -11.46 -3.72
N LYS A 61 8.70 -10.80 -3.40
CA LYS A 61 10.03 -11.32 -3.74
C LYS A 61 10.71 -11.78 -2.46
N THR A 62 10.67 -13.08 -2.24
CA THR A 62 11.59 -13.84 -1.40
C THR A 62 12.96 -13.17 -1.41
N ALA A 63 13.48 -12.85 -0.23
CA ALA A 63 14.78 -12.21 -0.07
C ALA A 63 15.84 -13.00 -0.87
N ILE A 64 16.37 -12.40 -1.93
CA ILE A 64 17.61 -12.87 -2.53
C ILE A 64 18.71 -12.24 -1.67
N PRO A 65 19.53 -13.01 -0.95
CA PRO A 65 20.63 -12.45 -0.18
C PRO A 65 21.55 -11.66 -1.12
N ALA A 66 21.95 -10.46 -0.69
CA ALA A 66 22.88 -9.62 -1.42
C ALA A 66 24.17 -10.39 -1.72
N PRO A 67 24.75 -10.30 -2.93
CA PRO A 67 26.09 -10.83 -3.15
C PRO A 67 27.05 -10.04 -2.28
N THR A 68 27.65 -10.72 -1.30
CA THR A 68 28.79 -10.26 -0.53
C THR A 68 29.84 -9.71 -1.50
N ALA A 69 30.14 -8.42 -1.38
CA ALA A 69 31.33 -7.84 -1.98
C ALA A 69 32.56 -8.47 -1.31
N ALA A 70 33.15 -9.45 -1.97
CA ALA A 70 34.47 -9.99 -1.67
C ALA A 70 35.08 -10.51 -2.97
N GLN A 71 35.62 -9.61 -3.77
CA GLN A 71 36.63 -9.91 -4.78
C GLN A 71 37.89 -9.17 -4.33
N ALA A 72 38.76 -9.91 -3.66
CA ALA A 72 40.17 -9.62 -3.49
C ALA A 72 40.94 -10.44 -4.52
#